data_AF-A0A0A2TL66-F1
#
_entry.id   AF-A0A0A2TL66-F1
#
_cell.length_a   1.000
_cell.length_b   1.000
_cell.length_c   1.000
_cell.angle_alpha   90.00
_cell.angle_beta   90.00
_cell.angle_gamma   90.00
#
_symmetry.space_group_name_H-M   'P 1'
#
loop_
_entity.id
_entity.type
_entity.pdbx_description
1 polymer ?
#
loop_
_entity_poly.entity_id
_entity_poly.type
_entity_poly.pdbx_seq_one_letter_code
_entity_poly.pdbx_strand_id
1 'polypeptide(L)'
;MYRFEIAVYKEQKISDYVGNPLIEALPSILESEDEVIDAFYNFPFISDVEKRLSPRLKSHLLWRVKSFLQPLPAHIRLESIVSTLIRNSYKSRNPLDAQYKRKMQVLNQIKNLDECTINDIETAYQGFSTTAECAIINGVSGAGKTTAMNRTLHLYPQVIRHESYQGKPLTRTQIVWLMVDCPFDGNFATLCRSIFKEIDRLTGERWLEKYGYLTRSTSTMVMHLTTLLTNYNVGVLVIDEIQHLSKLKGEAVDMLDFFVTLTNMFSVPIIFIGTSKARSLFQTNFRLARRVQSGGYIEMGPLKRGSVEWDTLLESLWEFNVLNEETELEEKMREVFYDECQGVISIAVMLFMCSQSRALLNHMKKLTPAIIKETAVNDLKFTQPMITALRSGNPLKIAKFDDIRIDEEDVWKNLQHDIDMEERVNDAIAAKKRDMKSRRQNSHDTLYFSICASNLFPNLGQDEIRKILATVIESCEITTPEDELKMLVMERIFAENQKKLQKKKTERVVPIKNSNLLTIYDEAISKKEHPYEMLKKKGYIKNPFEEFRKAE
;
A
#
# COMPACT_ATOMS: atom_id res chain seq x y z
N MET A 1 0.99 19.83 8.48
CA MET A 1 1.73 19.38 9.67
C MET A 1 2.75 18.35 9.20
N TYR A 2 4.04 18.60 9.40
CA TYR A 2 5.10 17.68 8.98
C TYR A 2 5.01 16.39 9.81
N ARG A 3 4.94 15.23 9.16
CA ARG A 3 4.84 13.95 9.84
C ARG A 3 6.25 13.45 10.15
N PHE A 4 6.63 13.49 11.42
CA PHE A 4 7.89 12.93 11.91
C PHE A 4 7.60 12.01 13.09
N GLU A 5 8.50 11.07 13.32
CA GLU A 5 8.49 10.19 14.50
C GLU A 5 9.62 10.57 15.45
N ILE A 6 9.41 10.41 16.75
CA ILE A 6 10.47 10.61 17.75
C ILE A 6 11.27 9.31 17.85
N ALA A 7 12.60 9.42 17.90
CA ALA A 7 13.48 8.27 17.93
C ALA A 7 13.22 7.39 19.16
N VAL A 8 12.97 6.09 18.92
CA VAL A 8 12.93 5.05 19.93
C VAL A 8 14.04 4.06 19.63
N TYR A 9 15.04 3.98 20.51
CA TYR A 9 16.23 3.18 20.29
C TYR A 9 16.02 1.74 20.77
N LYS A 10 16.22 0.79 19.87
CA LYS A 10 16.02 -0.64 20.10
C LYS A 10 17.36 -1.36 20.13
N GLU A 11 17.45 -2.38 20.98
CA GLU A 11 18.60 -3.27 21.01
C GLU A 11 18.80 -3.98 19.66
N GLN A 12 20.06 -4.14 19.24
CA GLN A 12 20.42 -4.76 17.97
C GLN A 12 21.07 -6.11 18.20
N LYS A 13 20.64 -7.12 17.44
CA LYS A 13 21.24 -8.46 17.44
C LYS A 13 22.59 -8.49 16.72
N ILE A 14 22.79 -7.61 15.74
CA ILE A 14 24.01 -7.53 14.93
C ILE A 14 25.00 -6.58 15.62
N SER A 15 26.20 -7.09 15.95
CA SER A 15 27.24 -6.34 16.68
C SER A 15 27.59 -5.00 16.02
N ASP A 16 27.65 -4.99 14.69
CA ASP A 16 28.05 -3.82 13.90
C ASP A 16 27.01 -2.68 13.93
N TYR A 17 25.79 -2.96 14.40
CA TYR A 17 24.70 -2.00 14.49
C TYR A 17 24.52 -1.41 15.89
N VAL A 18 25.12 -2.07 16.90
CA VAL A 18 25.07 -1.63 18.29
C VAL A 18 25.82 -0.31 18.46
N GLY A 19 25.25 0.61 19.23
CA GLY A 19 25.85 1.92 19.51
C GLY A 19 25.69 2.92 18.36
N ASN A 20 24.82 2.63 17.38
CA ASN A 20 24.51 3.55 16.28
C ASN A 20 23.06 4.06 16.40
N PRO A 21 22.85 5.30 16.86
CA PRO A 21 21.50 5.83 17.07
C PRO A 21 20.65 5.90 15.80
N LEU A 22 21.28 6.02 14.62
CA LEU A 22 20.56 6.06 13.34
C LEU A 22 20.03 4.68 12.92
N ILE A 23 20.66 3.59 13.36
CA ILE A 23 20.21 2.23 13.09
C ILE A 23 19.24 1.76 14.17
N GLU A 24 19.57 2.03 15.44
CA GLU A 24 18.74 1.64 16.59
C GLU A 24 17.35 2.27 16.58
N ALA A 25 17.19 3.43 15.94
CA ALA A 25 15.89 4.10 15.78
C ALA A 25 15.01 3.52 14.65
N LEU A 26 15.53 2.60 13.83
CA LEU A 26 14.77 2.01 12.72
C LEU A 26 13.77 0.94 13.22
N PRO A 27 12.75 0.60 12.40
CA PRO A 27 11.98 -0.63 12.56
C PRO A 27 12.89 -1.86 12.66
N SER A 28 12.43 -2.90 13.34
CA SER A 28 13.18 -4.17 13.42
C SER A 28 13.38 -4.76 12.03
N ILE A 29 14.47 -5.51 11.85
CA ILE A 29 14.72 -6.25 10.61
C ILE A 29 13.65 -7.34 10.51
N LEU A 30 13.05 -7.49 9.33
CA LEU A 30 12.16 -8.61 9.05
C LEU A 30 13.03 -9.86 8.84
N GLU A 31 12.88 -10.86 9.70
CA GLU A 31 13.78 -12.03 9.74
C GLU A 31 13.29 -13.19 8.88
N SER A 32 12.01 -13.17 8.51
CA SER A 32 11.39 -14.23 7.69
C SER A 32 10.69 -13.67 6.45
N GLU A 33 10.56 -14.51 5.43
CA GLU A 33 9.78 -14.20 4.23
C GLU A 33 8.30 -13.96 4.57
N ASP A 34 7.76 -14.69 5.55
CA ASP A 34 6.38 -14.52 6.05
C ASP A 34 6.15 -13.10 6.57
N GLU A 35 7.09 -12.52 7.33
CA GLU A 35 6.99 -11.15 7.83
C GLU A 35 7.00 -10.12 6.69
N VAL A 36 7.81 -10.35 5.65
CA VAL A 36 7.85 -9.48 4.47
C VAL A 36 6.56 -9.61 3.66
N ILE A 37 6.09 -10.83 3.42
CA ILE A 37 4.79 -11.09 2.81
C ILE A 37 3.72 -10.38 3.63
N ASP A 38 3.82 -10.44 4.96
CA ASP A 38 2.87 -9.81 5.87
C ASP A 38 2.75 -8.31 5.69
N ALA A 39 3.90 -7.66 5.65
CA ALA A 39 4.08 -6.24 5.43
C ALA A 39 3.58 -5.79 4.04
N PHE A 40 3.78 -6.59 3.00
CA PHE A 40 3.37 -6.24 1.63
C PHE A 40 1.92 -6.60 1.33
N TYR A 41 1.32 -7.54 2.06
CA TYR A 41 -0.02 -8.06 1.79
C TYR A 41 -1.06 -6.94 1.81
N ASN A 42 -1.68 -6.66 0.65
CA ASN A 42 -2.82 -5.75 0.57
C ASN A 42 -3.81 -6.22 -0.52
N PHE A 43 -4.86 -6.92 -0.09
CA PHE A 43 -5.92 -7.38 -0.96
C PHE A 43 -7.18 -6.57 -0.69
N PRO A 44 -7.65 -5.79 -1.67
CA PRO A 44 -8.95 -5.18 -1.55
C PRO A 44 -9.99 -6.30 -1.48
N PHE A 45 -10.95 -6.15 -0.57
CA PHE A 45 -12.03 -7.12 -0.38
C PHE A 45 -13.37 -6.50 -0.78
N ILE A 46 -14.27 -7.32 -1.27
CA ILE A 46 -15.67 -6.97 -1.55
C ILE A 46 -16.56 -7.81 -0.64
N SER A 47 -17.28 -7.14 0.24
CA SER A 47 -18.23 -7.79 1.15
C SER A 47 -19.46 -8.33 0.42
N ASP A 48 -20.16 -9.29 1.03
CA ASP A 48 -21.41 -9.82 0.48
C ASP A 48 -22.53 -8.76 0.46
N VAL A 49 -22.44 -7.76 1.33
CA VAL A 49 -23.33 -6.57 1.29
C VAL A 49 -23.04 -5.74 0.04
N GLU A 50 -21.76 -5.51 -0.26
CA GLU A 50 -21.33 -4.75 -1.44
C GLU A 50 -21.62 -5.49 -2.76
N LYS A 51 -21.51 -6.81 -2.76
CA LYS A 51 -21.97 -7.67 -3.89
C LYS A 51 -23.47 -7.53 -4.15
N ARG A 52 -24.28 -7.01 -3.21
CA ARG A 52 -25.73 -6.78 -3.40
C ARG A 52 -26.09 -5.35 -3.83
N LEU A 53 -25.10 -4.46 -3.94
CA LEU A 53 -25.33 -3.09 -4.38
C LEU A 53 -25.76 -3.02 -5.85
N SER A 54 -26.34 -1.88 -6.23
CA SER A 54 -26.71 -1.63 -7.62
C SER A 54 -25.46 -1.62 -8.53
N PRO A 55 -25.59 -1.98 -9.82
CA PRO A 55 -24.45 -1.99 -10.75
C PRO A 55 -23.67 -0.66 -10.80
N ARG A 56 -24.38 0.47 -10.66
CA ARG A 56 -23.76 1.80 -10.61
C ARG A 56 -22.90 2.02 -9.37
N LEU A 57 -23.29 1.47 -8.21
CA LEU A 57 -22.48 1.57 -7.00
C LEU A 57 -21.29 0.61 -7.06
N LYS A 58 -21.49 -0.59 -7.61
CA LYS A 58 -20.43 -1.58 -7.81
C LYS A 58 -19.30 -1.07 -8.71
N SER A 59 -19.62 -0.27 -9.73
CA SER A 59 -18.57 0.32 -10.59
C SER A 59 -17.65 1.28 -9.85
N HIS A 60 -18.09 1.91 -8.76
CA HIS A 60 -17.21 2.69 -7.88
C HIS A 60 -16.27 1.78 -7.07
N LEU A 61 -16.72 0.59 -6.68
CA LEU A 61 -15.90 -0.37 -5.94
C LEU A 61 -14.74 -0.91 -6.75
N LEU A 62 -14.90 -1.03 -8.08
CA LEU A 62 -13.87 -1.51 -8.99
C LEU A 62 -12.54 -0.76 -8.86
N TRP A 63 -12.57 0.51 -8.45
CA TRP A 63 -11.36 1.30 -8.24
C TRP A 63 -10.48 0.80 -7.08
N ARG A 64 -11.05 0.05 -6.12
CA ARG A 64 -10.26 -0.56 -5.03
C ARG A 64 -9.25 -1.58 -5.55
N VAL A 65 -9.46 -2.18 -6.72
CA VAL A 65 -8.47 -3.07 -7.34
C VAL A 65 -7.14 -2.37 -7.58
N LYS A 66 -7.11 -1.02 -7.67
CA LYS A 66 -5.84 -0.30 -7.85
C LYS A 66 -4.93 -0.36 -6.64
N SER A 67 -5.44 -0.67 -5.44
CA SER A 67 -4.62 -0.91 -4.26
C SER A 67 -4.19 -2.38 -4.11
N PHE A 68 -4.59 -3.25 -5.05
CA PHE A 68 -4.19 -4.64 -5.08
C PHE A 68 -2.68 -4.77 -5.20
N LEU A 69 -2.09 -5.49 -4.26
CA LEU A 69 -0.68 -5.85 -4.30
C LEU A 69 -0.52 -7.30 -3.85
N GLN A 70 -0.10 -8.14 -4.79
CA GLN A 70 0.33 -9.51 -4.54
C GLN A 70 1.84 -9.53 -4.24
N PRO A 71 2.28 -9.95 -3.04
CA PRO A 71 3.69 -10.24 -2.78
C PRO A 71 4.23 -11.27 -3.77
N LEU A 72 5.42 -11.03 -4.30
CA LEU A 72 6.13 -11.84 -5.28
C LEU A 72 7.60 -11.95 -4.85
N PRO A 73 8.39 -12.94 -5.33
CA PRO A 73 9.80 -13.08 -4.95
C PRO A 73 10.63 -11.81 -5.18
N ALA A 74 10.34 -11.05 -6.24
CA ALA A 74 10.97 -9.76 -6.51
C ALA A 74 10.76 -8.73 -5.38
N HIS A 75 9.60 -8.74 -4.71
CA HIS A 75 9.30 -7.83 -3.59
C HIS A 75 10.09 -8.16 -2.33
N ILE A 76 10.33 -9.45 -2.07
CA ILE A 76 11.12 -9.92 -0.93
C ILE A 76 12.59 -9.54 -1.12
N ARG A 77 13.13 -9.77 -2.32
CA ARG A 77 14.47 -9.31 -2.69
C ARG A 77 14.61 -7.81 -2.54
N LEU A 78 13.59 -7.05 -2.97
CA LEU A 78 13.58 -5.59 -2.85
C LEU A 78 13.64 -5.13 -1.39
N GLU A 79 12.83 -5.73 -0.51
CA GLU A 79 12.86 -5.42 0.92
C GLU A 79 14.26 -5.65 1.50
N SER A 80 14.85 -6.82 1.23
CA SER A 80 16.18 -7.19 1.72
C SER A 80 17.26 -6.20 1.26
N ILE A 81 17.23 -5.81 -0.02
CA ILE A 81 18.15 -4.80 -0.58
C ILE A 81 17.96 -3.45 0.11
N VAL A 82 16.72 -2.95 0.23
CA VAL A 82 16.44 -1.64 0.84
C VAL A 82 16.87 -1.63 2.32
N SER A 83 16.53 -2.68 3.06
CA SER A 83 16.88 -2.84 4.49
C SER A 83 18.40 -2.81 4.68
N THR A 84 19.12 -3.57 3.86
CA THR A 84 20.59 -3.65 3.91
C THR A 84 21.25 -2.34 3.52
N LEU A 85 20.80 -1.68 2.44
CA LEU A 85 21.36 -0.40 1.98
C LEU A 85 21.19 0.71 3.03
N ILE A 86 20.01 0.84 3.63
CA ILE A 86 19.75 1.86 4.66
C ILE A 86 20.66 1.63 5.87
N ARG A 87 20.81 0.38 6.34
CA ARG A 87 21.62 0.08 7.53
C ARG A 87 23.12 0.21 7.28
N ASN A 88 23.60 -0.32 6.16
CA ASN A 88 25.01 -0.21 5.78
C ASN A 88 25.42 1.24 5.55
N SER A 89 24.54 2.07 5.01
CA SER A 89 24.82 3.48 4.85
C SER A 89 25.00 4.18 6.20
N TYR A 90 24.19 3.85 7.21
CA TYR A 90 24.33 4.42 8.55
C TYR A 90 25.52 3.87 9.33
N LYS A 91 25.98 2.64 9.06
CA LYS A 91 27.18 2.07 9.68
C LYS A 91 28.40 2.98 9.48
N SER A 92 28.60 3.48 8.26
CA SER A 92 29.70 4.43 7.94
C SER A 92 29.41 5.89 8.33
N ARG A 93 28.23 6.17 8.88
CA ARG A 93 27.73 7.53 9.19
C ARG A 93 27.23 7.66 10.62
N ASN A 94 27.79 6.89 11.54
CA ASN A 94 27.42 6.97 12.94
C ASN A 94 27.74 8.37 13.49
N PRO A 95 26.75 9.16 13.97
CA PRO A 95 26.97 10.52 14.45
C PRO A 95 27.83 10.59 15.72
N LEU A 96 28.06 9.46 16.38
CA LEU A 96 28.94 9.36 17.55
C LEU A 96 30.40 9.10 17.16
N ASP A 97 30.64 8.55 15.97
CA ASP A 97 31.97 8.19 15.48
C ASP A 97 32.84 9.44 15.22
N ALA A 98 34.11 9.34 15.62
CA ALA A 98 35.06 10.45 15.53
C ALA A 98 35.48 10.73 14.08
N GLN A 99 35.65 9.71 13.25
CA GLN A 99 36.00 9.90 11.84
C GLN A 99 34.84 10.55 11.08
N TYR A 100 33.61 10.11 11.33
CA TYR A 100 32.43 10.72 10.75
C TYR A 100 32.26 12.19 11.17
N LYS A 101 32.48 12.53 12.45
CA LYS A 101 32.49 13.93 12.89
C LYS A 101 33.53 14.77 12.17
N ARG A 102 34.75 14.24 11.98
CA ARG A 102 35.81 14.92 11.23
C ARG A 102 35.39 15.14 9.76
N LYS A 103 34.77 14.14 9.14
CA LYS A 103 34.20 14.23 7.78
C LYS A 103 33.15 15.34 7.68
N MET A 104 32.25 15.46 8.66
CA MET A 104 31.27 16.55 8.71
C MET A 104 31.91 17.93 8.90
N GLN A 105 32.98 18.03 9.69
CA GLN A 105 33.70 19.29 9.90
C GLN A 105 34.36 19.79 8.61
N VAL A 106 35.00 18.89 7.86
CA VAL A 106 35.59 19.19 6.55
C VAL A 106 34.50 19.68 5.58
N LEU A 107 33.34 19.02 5.54
CA LEU A 107 32.22 19.45 4.69
C LEU A 107 31.74 20.87 5.02
N ASN A 108 31.61 21.19 6.30
CA ASN A 108 31.16 22.50 6.75
C ASN A 108 32.19 23.60 6.44
N GLN A 109 33.49 23.28 6.43
CA GLN A 109 34.53 24.23 6.02
C GLN A 109 34.44 24.53 4.52
N ILE A 110 34.27 23.50 3.69
CA ILE A 110 34.17 23.62 2.24
C ILE A 110 32.91 24.41 1.83
N LYS A 111 31.78 24.17 2.51
CA LYS A 111 30.51 24.86 2.23
C LYS A 111 30.60 26.39 2.34
N ASN A 112 31.52 26.91 3.16
CA ASN A 112 31.69 28.35 3.35
C ASN A 112 32.58 29.00 2.29
N LEU A 113 33.10 28.24 1.33
CA LEU A 113 33.83 28.76 0.18
C LEU A 113 32.83 29.22 -0.89
N ASP A 114 32.99 30.44 -1.40
CA ASP A 114 32.06 31.06 -2.37
C ASP A 114 32.02 30.31 -3.72
N GLU A 115 33.15 29.71 -4.11
CA GLU A 115 33.29 28.86 -5.29
C GLU A 115 34.09 27.61 -4.90
N CYS A 116 33.46 26.43 -4.98
CA CYS A 116 34.14 25.16 -4.79
C CYS A 116 33.65 24.15 -5.83
N THR A 117 34.61 23.45 -6.42
CA THR A 117 34.43 22.47 -7.47
C THR A 117 34.35 21.06 -6.89
N ILE A 118 33.90 20.10 -7.70
CA ILE A 118 33.87 18.68 -7.31
C ILE A 118 35.29 18.18 -6.95
N ASN A 119 36.32 18.64 -7.67
CA ASN A 119 37.72 18.27 -7.41
C ASN A 119 38.23 18.74 -6.05
N ASP A 120 37.80 19.93 -5.60
CA ASP A 120 38.18 20.45 -4.27
C ASP A 120 37.60 19.57 -3.16
N ILE A 121 36.37 19.08 -3.36
CA ILE A 121 35.73 18.14 -2.45
C ILE A 121 36.46 16.79 -2.49
N GLU A 122 36.78 16.26 -3.67
CA GLU A 122 37.56 15.01 -3.79
C GLU A 122 38.87 15.11 -3.04
N THR A 123 39.57 16.23 -3.19
CA THR A 123 40.85 16.50 -2.52
C THR A 123 40.69 16.56 -1.01
N ALA A 124 39.69 17.30 -0.51
CA ALA A 124 39.43 17.41 0.91
C ALA A 124 38.98 16.07 1.55
N TYR A 125 38.44 15.16 0.74
CA TYR A 125 38.01 13.84 1.15
C TYR A 125 39.08 12.76 0.93
N GLN A 126 40.27 13.11 0.44
CA GLN A 126 41.39 12.18 0.32
C GLN A 126 41.75 11.59 1.69
N GLY A 127 41.59 10.28 1.82
CA GLY A 127 41.84 9.53 3.06
C GLY A 127 40.59 9.05 3.80
N PHE A 128 39.39 9.47 3.41
CA PHE A 128 38.15 8.83 3.85
C PHE A 128 37.80 7.69 2.89
N SER A 129 37.83 6.44 3.35
CA SER A 129 37.33 5.30 2.57
C SER A 129 35.82 5.24 2.70
N THR A 130 35.09 5.71 1.68
CA THR A 130 33.64 5.50 1.62
C THR A 130 33.18 4.98 0.28
N THR A 131 32.34 3.95 0.34
CA THR A 131 31.67 3.35 -0.81
C THR A 131 30.25 3.05 -0.38
N ALA A 132 29.30 3.90 -0.75
CA ALA A 132 27.91 3.47 -0.76
C ALA A 132 27.64 2.62 -1.99
N GLU A 133 26.79 1.62 -1.80
CA GLU A 133 26.31 0.75 -2.87
C GLU A 133 25.15 1.41 -3.62
N CYS A 134 24.92 0.96 -4.84
CA CYS A 134 23.74 1.33 -5.63
C CYS A 134 22.91 0.08 -5.87
N ALA A 135 21.61 0.25 -6.07
CA ALA A 135 20.78 -0.82 -6.61
C ALA A 135 19.97 -0.32 -7.81
N ILE A 136 19.49 -1.26 -8.64
CA ILE A 136 18.55 -0.95 -9.71
C ILE A 136 17.37 -1.90 -9.69
N ILE A 137 16.18 -1.34 -9.88
CA ILE A 137 14.96 -2.06 -10.24
C ILE A 137 14.67 -1.73 -11.70
N ASN A 138 14.99 -2.67 -12.57
CA ASN A 138 14.75 -2.57 -14.00
C ASN A 138 13.49 -3.38 -14.37
N GLY A 139 12.86 -3.05 -15.50
CA GLY A 139 11.77 -3.86 -16.03
C GLY A 139 10.76 -3.10 -16.87
N VAL A 140 9.76 -3.81 -17.38
CA VAL A 140 8.73 -3.21 -18.25
C VAL A 140 7.87 -2.19 -17.50
N SER A 141 7.34 -1.21 -18.24
CA SER A 141 6.35 -0.29 -17.69
C SER A 141 5.11 -1.06 -17.26
N GLY A 142 4.58 -0.74 -16.07
CA GLY A 142 3.43 -1.44 -15.52
C GLY A 142 3.72 -2.78 -14.83
N ALA A 143 4.98 -3.17 -14.64
CA ALA A 143 5.36 -4.33 -13.83
C ALA A 143 5.22 -4.10 -12.30
N GLY A 144 4.86 -2.89 -11.86
CA GLY A 144 4.67 -2.57 -10.44
C GLY A 144 5.92 -2.09 -9.68
N LYS A 145 7.01 -1.75 -10.38
CA LYS A 145 8.29 -1.30 -9.77
C LYS A 145 8.14 -0.17 -8.74
N THR A 146 7.55 0.95 -9.16
CA THR A 146 7.31 2.12 -8.30
C THR A 146 6.38 1.78 -7.13
N THR A 147 5.37 0.95 -7.35
CA THR A 147 4.45 0.50 -6.30
C THR A 147 5.17 -0.37 -5.26
N ALA A 148 6.01 -1.31 -5.72
CA ALA A 148 6.81 -2.17 -4.87
C ALA A 148 7.81 -1.37 -4.03
N MET A 149 8.52 -0.41 -4.65
CA MET A 149 9.44 0.47 -3.93
C MET A 149 8.69 1.30 -2.88
N ASN A 150 7.61 1.97 -3.27
CA ASN A 150 6.82 2.75 -2.32
C ASN A 150 6.39 1.87 -1.14
N ARG A 151 5.83 0.68 -1.39
CA ARG A 151 5.41 -0.22 -0.30
C ARG A 151 6.57 -0.56 0.63
N THR A 152 7.75 -0.84 0.07
CA THR A 152 8.98 -1.13 0.83
C THR A 152 9.40 0.07 1.69
N LEU A 153 9.44 1.27 1.12
CA LEU A 153 9.84 2.49 1.85
C LEU A 153 8.86 2.83 2.97
N HIS A 154 7.57 2.56 2.80
CA HIS A 154 6.54 2.78 3.81
C HIS A 154 6.63 1.83 5.02
N LEU A 155 7.49 0.80 4.97
CA LEU A 155 7.86 0.02 6.15
C LEU A 155 8.73 0.82 7.12
N TYR A 156 9.33 1.91 6.64
CA TYR A 156 10.20 2.79 7.39
C TYR A 156 9.54 4.15 7.64
N PRO A 157 9.69 4.73 8.85
CA PRO A 157 9.30 6.10 9.07
C PRO A 157 10.10 7.02 8.14
N GLN A 158 9.44 7.94 7.46
CA GLN A 158 10.14 8.80 6.49
C GLN A 158 11.12 9.76 7.19
N VAL A 159 10.76 10.28 8.36
CA VAL A 159 11.58 11.21 9.15
C VAL A 159 11.55 10.82 10.62
N ILE A 160 12.73 10.68 11.22
CA ILE A 160 12.95 10.43 12.65
C ILE A 160 13.66 11.64 13.27
N ARG A 161 13.19 12.12 14.42
CA ARG A 161 13.86 13.16 15.22
C ARG A 161 14.51 12.56 16.45
N HIS A 162 15.79 12.85 16.62
CA HIS A 162 16.58 12.50 17.78
C HIS A 162 16.67 13.71 18.71
N GLU A 163 16.52 13.46 20.01
CA GLU A 163 16.63 14.48 21.05
C GLU A 163 17.71 14.13 22.07
N SER A 164 17.71 12.88 22.54
CA SER A 164 18.71 12.33 23.44
C SER A 164 19.03 10.89 23.05
N TYR A 165 20.24 10.44 23.32
CA TYR A 165 20.69 9.07 23.14
C TYR A 165 21.55 8.68 24.34
N GLN A 166 21.16 7.61 25.06
CA GLN A 166 21.84 7.16 26.29
C GLN A 166 22.07 8.29 27.30
N GLY A 167 21.08 9.17 27.47
CA GLY A 167 21.15 10.32 28.39
C GLY A 167 21.98 11.51 27.90
N LYS A 168 22.59 11.44 26.70
CA LYS A 168 23.34 12.55 26.09
C LYS A 168 22.49 13.26 25.02
N PRO A 169 22.49 14.59 24.95
CA PRO A 169 21.80 15.31 23.89
C PRO A 169 22.28 14.89 22.50
N LEU A 170 21.34 14.55 21.62
CA LEU A 170 21.58 14.20 20.23
C LEU A 170 20.51 14.87 19.37
N THR A 171 20.61 16.18 19.18
CA THR A 171 19.67 16.93 18.35
C THR A 171 19.98 16.70 16.87
N ARG A 172 19.29 15.72 16.26
CA ARG A 172 19.46 15.38 14.85
C ARG A 172 18.12 15.07 14.21
N THR A 173 18.02 15.38 12.93
CA THR A 173 16.93 14.91 12.07
C THR A 173 17.52 13.84 11.14
N GLN A 174 16.84 12.71 11.06
CA GLN A 174 17.17 11.59 10.19
C GLN A 174 16.05 11.44 9.16
N ILE A 175 16.36 11.62 7.89
CA ILE A 175 15.44 11.30 6.79
C ILE A 175 15.78 9.87 6.34
N VAL A 176 14.91 8.90 6.60
CA VAL A 176 15.26 7.50 6.32
C VAL A 176 15.33 7.24 4.82
N TRP A 177 14.45 7.87 4.05
CA TRP A 177 14.42 7.73 2.59
C TRP A 177 13.93 9.03 1.91
N LEU A 178 14.49 9.29 0.73
CA LEU A 178 14.01 10.28 -0.23
C LEU A 178 13.68 9.57 -1.53
N MET A 179 12.56 9.91 -2.15
CA MET A 179 12.20 9.41 -3.47
C MET A 179 11.85 10.59 -4.37
N VAL A 180 12.46 10.63 -5.55
CA VAL A 180 12.22 11.68 -6.56
C VAL A 180 12.11 11.06 -7.95
N ASP A 181 11.30 11.67 -8.80
CA ASP A 181 11.26 11.31 -10.22
C ASP A 181 12.40 12.02 -10.96
N CYS A 182 13.09 11.29 -11.83
CA CYS A 182 14.04 11.86 -12.77
C CYS A 182 13.28 12.83 -13.70
N PRO A 183 13.73 14.08 -13.88
CA PRO A 183 12.97 15.05 -14.64
C PRO A 183 12.93 14.68 -16.14
N PHE A 184 11.82 15.02 -16.80
CA PHE A 184 11.56 14.64 -18.20
C PHE A 184 12.56 15.21 -19.20
N ASP A 185 13.13 16.37 -18.87
CA ASP A 185 14.16 17.08 -19.61
C ASP A 185 15.54 16.43 -19.46
N GLY A 186 15.69 15.49 -18.52
CA GLY A 186 16.96 14.84 -18.19
C GLY A 186 17.99 15.79 -17.59
N ASN A 187 17.60 17.03 -17.26
CA ASN A 187 18.53 18.06 -16.84
C ASN A 187 18.94 17.88 -15.39
N PHE A 188 20.24 17.92 -15.16
CA PHE A 188 20.81 17.66 -13.84
C PHE A 188 20.45 18.71 -12.77
N ALA A 189 20.40 19.98 -13.14
CA ALA A 189 19.97 21.05 -12.24
C ALA A 189 18.51 20.88 -11.84
N THR A 190 17.65 20.42 -12.75
CA THR A 190 16.24 20.12 -12.46
C THR A 190 16.12 18.98 -11.45
N LEU A 191 16.93 17.92 -11.56
CA LEU A 191 16.96 16.83 -10.57
C LEU A 191 17.38 17.34 -9.18
N CYS A 192 18.43 18.16 -9.09
CA CYS A 192 18.88 18.75 -7.82
C CYS A 192 17.76 19.57 -7.17
N ARG A 193 17.03 20.38 -7.95
CA ARG A 193 15.87 21.15 -7.47
C ARG A 193 14.75 20.25 -6.96
N SER A 194 14.45 19.14 -7.64
CA SER A 194 13.48 18.17 -7.15
C SER A 194 13.87 17.59 -5.79
N ILE A 195 15.15 17.31 -5.57
CA ILE A 195 15.62 16.81 -4.27
C ILE A 195 15.56 17.89 -3.19
N PHE A 196 15.97 19.13 -3.50
CA PHE A 196 15.80 20.24 -2.54
C PHE A 196 14.34 20.44 -2.14
N LYS A 197 13.43 20.40 -3.12
CA LYS A 197 11.98 20.51 -2.90
C LYS A 197 11.46 19.39 -1.99
N GLU A 198 11.95 18.17 -2.17
CA GLU A 198 11.54 17.04 -1.35
C GLU A 198 12.06 17.15 0.09
N ILE A 199 13.30 17.63 0.28
CA ILE A 199 13.83 17.93 1.62
C ILE A 199 13.01 19.05 2.28
N ASP A 200 12.67 20.11 1.56
CA ASP A 200 11.82 21.21 2.05
C ASP A 200 10.43 20.71 2.48
N ARG A 201 9.84 19.79 1.69
CA ARG A 201 8.55 19.16 2.01
C ARG A 201 8.60 18.41 3.34
N LEU A 202 9.71 17.75 3.65
CA LEU A 202 9.88 16.94 4.86
C LEU A 202 10.27 17.75 6.09
N THR A 203 11.08 18.78 5.90
CA THR A 203 11.69 19.54 7.00
C THR A 203 10.97 20.84 7.30
N GLY A 204 10.23 21.39 6.33
CA GLY A 204 9.61 22.72 6.40
C GLY A 204 10.56 23.89 6.14
N GLU A 205 11.78 23.58 5.72
CA GLU A 205 12.79 24.55 5.35
C GLU A 205 12.57 25.09 3.92
N ARG A 206 13.47 25.99 3.48
CA ARG A 206 13.43 26.64 2.16
C ARG A 206 14.77 26.52 1.42
N TRP A 207 15.31 25.32 1.33
CA TRP A 207 16.55 25.02 0.64
C TRP A 207 16.45 25.21 -0.87
N LEU A 208 15.31 24.91 -1.49
CA LEU A 208 15.10 25.15 -2.91
C LEU A 208 15.22 26.64 -3.24
N GLU A 209 14.61 27.49 -2.42
CA GLU A 209 14.74 28.94 -2.54
C GLU A 209 16.21 29.33 -2.34
N LYS A 210 16.85 28.86 -1.26
CA LYS A 210 18.22 29.26 -0.94
C LYS A 210 19.28 28.82 -1.96
N TYR A 211 19.16 27.60 -2.50
CA TYR A 211 20.22 26.93 -3.27
C TYR A 211 19.82 26.57 -4.70
N GLY A 212 18.54 26.68 -5.08
CA GLY A 212 18.02 26.26 -6.38
C GLY A 212 17.93 27.34 -7.47
N TYR A 213 18.28 28.60 -7.16
CA TYR A 213 18.22 29.72 -8.12
C TYR A 213 19.12 29.50 -9.35
N LEU A 214 18.64 29.97 -10.51
CA LEU A 214 19.26 29.82 -11.84
C LEU A 214 20.66 30.43 -11.98
N THR A 215 21.06 31.34 -11.07
CA THR A 215 22.38 32.01 -11.11
C THR A 215 23.51 31.16 -10.52
N ARG A 216 23.21 30.03 -9.87
CA ARG A 216 24.21 29.15 -9.27
C ARG A 216 24.68 28.10 -10.28
N SER A 217 25.98 27.80 -10.26
CA SER A 217 26.53 26.70 -11.04
C SER A 217 25.98 25.36 -10.54
N THR A 218 25.89 24.37 -11.43
CA THR A 218 25.45 23.02 -11.08
C THR A 218 26.35 22.37 -10.04
N SER A 219 27.66 22.63 -10.10
CA SER A 219 28.65 22.20 -9.10
C SER A 219 28.33 22.74 -7.70
N THR A 220 27.89 24.00 -7.58
CA THR A 220 27.47 24.59 -6.30
C THR A 220 26.19 23.93 -5.77
N MET A 221 25.21 23.64 -6.64
CA MET A 221 24.00 22.91 -6.24
C MET A 221 24.34 21.52 -5.70
N VAL A 222 25.25 20.80 -6.35
CA VAL A 222 25.73 19.49 -5.92
C VAL A 222 26.31 19.53 -4.51
N MET A 223 27.16 20.51 -4.23
CA MET A 223 27.78 20.68 -2.90
C MET A 223 26.75 20.95 -1.81
N HIS A 224 25.79 21.82 -2.08
CA HIS A 224 24.73 22.12 -1.12
C HIS A 224 23.81 20.92 -0.91
N LEU A 225 23.38 20.26 -1.98
CA LEU A 225 22.57 19.04 -1.92
C LEU A 225 23.25 17.99 -1.05
N THR A 226 24.49 17.67 -1.38
CA THR A 226 25.38 16.81 -0.61
C THR A 226 25.42 17.13 0.88
N THR A 227 25.57 18.43 1.21
CA THR A 227 25.62 18.88 2.60
C THR A 227 24.29 18.63 3.31
N LEU A 228 23.17 18.87 2.63
CA LEU A 228 21.85 18.60 3.19
C LEU A 228 21.62 17.09 3.38
N LEU A 229 21.96 16.25 2.40
CA LEU A 229 21.84 14.79 2.53
C LEU A 229 22.64 14.27 3.72
N THR A 230 23.82 14.84 3.98
CA THR A 230 24.65 14.50 5.14
C THR A 230 24.04 15.03 6.44
N ASN A 231 23.63 16.29 6.48
CA ASN A 231 23.09 16.93 7.69
C ASN A 231 21.79 16.30 8.19
N TYR A 232 20.93 15.88 7.26
CA TYR A 232 19.69 15.17 7.55
C TYR A 232 19.85 13.65 7.64
N ASN A 233 21.09 13.14 7.63
CA ASN A 233 21.38 11.71 7.67
C ASN A 233 20.50 10.90 6.71
N VAL A 234 20.47 11.27 5.42
CA VAL A 234 19.57 10.62 4.45
C VAL A 234 19.96 9.15 4.28
N GLY A 235 19.07 8.21 4.62
CA GLY A 235 19.35 6.77 4.60
C GLY A 235 19.53 6.19 3.21
N VAL A 236 18.64 6.54 2.29
CA VAL A 236 18.68 6.14 0.88
C VAL A 236 18.02 7.20 -0.02
N LEU A 237 18.55 7.38 -1.23
CA LEU A 237 17.95 8.20 -2.29
C LEU A 237 17.43 7.29 -3.40
N VAL A 238 16.13 7.35 -3.67
CA VAL A 238 15.48 6.64 -4.77
C VAL A 238 15.24 7.61 -5.92
N ILE A 239 15.66 7.23 -7.12
CA ILE A 239 15.45 8.00 -8.35
C ILE A 239 14.62 7.15 -9.31
N ASP A 240 13.36 7.54 -9.50
CA ASP A 240 12.45 6.88 -10.44
C ASP A 240 12.60 7.42 -11.86
N GLU A 241 12.15 6.67 -12.86
CA GLU A 241 12.16 7.04 -14.28
C GLU A 241 13.56 7.42 -14.82
N ILE A 242 14.62 6.77 -14.34
CA ILE A 242 16.03 7.11 -14.67
C ILE A 242 16.33 7.04 -16.17
N GLN A 243 15.52 6.34 -16.97
CA GLN A 243 15.60 6.35 -18.44
C GLN A 243 15.47 7.75 -19.05
N HIS A 244 14.90 8.73 -18.35
CA HIS A 244 14.84 10.11 -18.86
C HIS A 244 16.23 10.72 -19.08
N LEU A 245 17.27 10.20 -18.42
CA LEU A 245 18.66 10.60 -18.65
C LEU A 245 19.19 10.21 -20.04
N SER A 246 18.66 9.16 -20.66
CA SER A 246 19.15 8.71 -21.96
C SER A 246 18.77 9.63 -23.13
N LYS A 247 17.99 10.70 -22.87
CA LYS A 247 17.54 11.65 -23.91
C LYS A 247 18.59 12.68 -24.30
N LEU A 248 19.52 13.03 -23.40
CA LEU A 248 20.56 14.04 -23.64
C LEU A 248 21.91 13.36 -23.89
N LYS A 249 22.35 13.33 -25.14
CA LYS A 249 23.68 12.83 -25.52
C LYS A 249 24.75 13.84 -25.05
N GLY A 250 25.31 13.62 -23.86
CA GLY A 250 26.35 14.47 -23.25
C GLY A 250 26.17 14.60 -21.73
N GLU A 251 25.07 15.23 -21.29
CA GLU A 251 24.75 15.48 -19.87
C GLU A 251 24.53 14.20 -19.04
N ALA A 252 24.22 13.08 -19.70
CA ALA A 252 24.09 11.79 -19.03
C ALA A 252 25.40 11.33 -18.37
N VAL A 253 26.56 11.62 -18.96
CA VAL A 253 27.88 11.23 -18.40
C VAL A 253 28.17 12.03 -17.14
N ASP A 254 27.99 13.35 -17.18
CA ASP A 254 28.19 14.23 -16.03
C ASP A 254 27.27 13.83 -14.86
N MET A 255 26.04 13.41 -15.14
CA MET A 255 25.12 12.96 -14.11
C MET A 255 25.50 11.60 -13.51
N LEU A 256 25.98 10.66 -14.34
CA LEU A 256 26.48 9.37 -13.85
C LEU A 256 27.71 9.58 -12.96
N ASP A 257 28.63 10.46 -13.35
CA ASP A 257 29.79 10.82 -12.52
C ASP A 257 29.37 11.54 -11.24
N PHE A 258 28.30 12.35 -11.26
CA PHE A 258 27.69 12.88 -10.05
C PHE A 258 27.17 11.77 -9.12
N PHE A 259 26.45 10.77 -9.62
CA PHE A 259 25.99 9.66 -8.77
C PHE A 259 27.15 8.87 -8.17
N VAL A 260 28.23 8.68 -8.95
CA VAL A 260 29.49 8.12 -8.44
C VAL A 260 30.06 9.01 -7.33
N THR A 261 30.07 10.32 -7.53
CA THR A 261 30.57 11.29 -6.55
C THR A 261 29.75 11.26 -5.26
N LEU A 262 28.42 11.26 -5.37
CA LEU A 262 27.49 11.23 -4.24
C LEU A 262 27.65 9.95 -3.40
N THR A 263 27.74 8.80 -4.08
CA THR A 263 27.95 7.51 -3.40
C THR A 263 29.35 7.37 -2.78
N ASN A 264 30.38 7.85 -3.47
CA ASN A 264 31.77 7.78 -2.99
C ASN A 264 32.04 8.71 -1.81
N MET A 265 31.62 9.96 -1.90
CA MET A 265 32.02 10.96 -0.92
C MET A 265 31.14 10.95 0.32
N PHE A 266 29.85 10.62 0.22
CA PHE A 266 28.90 10.88 1.31
C PHE A 266 28.20 9.64 1.85
N SER A 267 28.56 8.46 1.34
CA SER A 267 27.98 7.17 1.77
C SER A 267 26.45 7.15 1.73
N VAL A 268 25.81 7.90 0.83
CA VAL A 268 24.36 7.84 0.61
C VAL A 268 24.11 6.86 -0.53
N PRO A 269 23.46 5.70 -0.30
CA PRO A 269 23.13 4.76 -1.34
C PRO A 269 22.04 5.31 -2.25
N ILE A 270 22.10 4.91 -3.52
CA ILE A 270 21.12 5.31 -4.53
C ILE A 270 20.43 4.07 -5.09
N ILE A 271 19.10 4.10 -5.13
CA ILE A 271 18.32 3.07 -5.83
C ILE A 271 17.70 3.69 -7.07
N PHE A 272 18.03 3.14 -8.23
CA PHE A 272 17.49 3.56 -9.50
C PHE A 272 16.27 2.70 -9.86
N ILE A 273 15.19 3.32 -10.30
CA ILE A 273 14.06 2.63 -10.91
C ILE A 273 13.97 3.07 -12.36
N GLY A 274 13.86 2.11 -13.27
CA GLY A 274 13.78 2.43 -14.69
C GLY A 274 13.28 1.30 -15.56
N THR A 275 13.17 1.62 -16.85
CA THR A 275 12.88 0.64 -17.91
C THR A 275 14.16 0.09 -18.52
N SER A 276 14.03 -0.93 -19.38
CA SER A 276 15.18 -1.53 -20.09
C SER A 276 16.06 -0.51 -20.85
N LYS A 277 15.53 0.68 -21.17
CA LYS A 277 16.32 1.80 -21.72
C LYS A 277 17.41 2.29 -20.76
N ALA A 278 17.09 2.38 -19.47
CA ALA A 278 17.99 2.82 -18.42
C ALA A 278 19.23 1.93 -18.35
N ARG A 279 19.12 0.66 -18.74
CA ARG A 279 20.24 -0.29 -18.70
C ARG A 279 21.46 0.19 -19.50
N SER A 280 21.23 0.84 -20.64
CA SER A 280 22.33 1.35 -21.47
C SER A 280 23.18 2.41 -20.76
N LEU A 281 22.60 3.13 -19.78
CA LEU A 281 23.32 4.11 -18.94
C LEU A 281 24.35 3.45 -18.02
N PHE A 282 24.06 2.25 -17.54
CA PHE A 282 24.97 1.53 -16.64
C PHE A 282 26.03 0.75 -17.42
N GLN A 283 25.70 0.26 -18.62
CA GLN A 283 26.68 -0.40 -19.50
C GLN A 283 27.81 0.54 -19.93
N THR A 284 27.55 1.84 -20.05
CA THR A 284 28.56 2.84 -20.43
C THR A 284 29.42 3.33 -19.26
N ASN A 285 28.99 3.14 -18.00
CA ASN A 285 29.74 3.53 -16.80
C ASN A 285 30.07 2.32 -15.91
N PHE A 286 31.24 1.73 -16.12
CA PHE A 286 31.70 0.53 -15.39
C PHE A 286 31.72 0.71 -13.86
N ARG A 287 31.96 1.93 -13.35
CA ARG A 287 31.99 2.21 -11.91
C ARG A 287 30.60 2.08 -11.29
N LEU A 288 29.58 2.62 -11.96
CA LEU A 288 28.18 2.44 -11.51
C LEU A 288 27.69 1.01 -11.71
N ALA A 289 28.03 0.37 -12.85
CA ALA A 289 27.67 -1.02 -13.11
C ALA A 289 28.14 -1.96 -11.99
N ARG A 290 29.40 -1.83 -11.56
CA ARG A 290 29.95 -2.62 -10.44
C ARG A 290 29.22 -2.38 -9.13
N ARG A 291 28.83 -1.13 -8.82
CA ARG A 291 28.10 -0.80 -7.59
C ARG A 291 26.66 -1.31 -7.60
N VAL A 292 26.01 -1.26 -8.77
CA VAL A 292 24.69 -1.85 -8.96
C VAL A 292 24.74 -3.36 -8.81
N GLN A 293 25.77 -4.01 -9.37
CA GLN A 293 25.97 -5.46 -9.20
C GLN A 293 26.22 -5.86 -7.74
N SER A 294 26.92 -5.03 -6.95
CA SER A 294 27.15 -5.33 -5.54
C SER A 294 25.97 -5.00 -4.63
N GLY A 295 25.27 -3.89 -4.88
CA GLY A 295 24.16 -3.44 -4.03
C GLY A 295 22.79 -4.01 -4.37
N GLY A 296 22.60 -4.50 -5.60
CA GLY A 296 21.40 -5.24 -5.98
C GLY A 296 20.87 -4.92 -7.37
N TYR A 297 20.47 -5.97 -8.10
CA TYR A 297 19.81 -5.90 -9.40
C TYR A 297 18.51 -6.69 -9.34
N ILE A 298 17.38 -6.04 -9.61
CA ILE A 298 16.06 -6.68 -9.73
C ILE A 298 15.53 -6.42 -11.14
N GLU A 299 15.12 -7.48 -11.82
CA GLU A 299 14.39 -7.40 -13.09
C GLU A 299 12.91 -7.74 -12.85
N MET A 300 12.01 -6.82 -13.17
CA MET A 300 10.57 -7.00 -13.08
C MET A 300 9.96 -6.99 -14.49
N GLY A 301 9.86 -8.18 -15.09
CA GLY A 301 9.22 -8.37 -16.39
C GLY A 301 7.73 -8.72 -16.30
N PRO A 302 7.07 -8.89 -17.44
CA PRO A 302 5.81 -9.62 -17.51
C PRO A 302 5.99 -11.03 -16.94
N LEU A 303 4.99 -11.51 -16.21
CA LEU A 303 4.99 -12.85 -15.66
C LEU A 303 4.79 -13.87 -16.79
N LYS A 304 5.45 -15.02 -16.68
CA LYS A 304 5.40 -16.04 -17.74
C LYS A 304 4.12 -16.85 -17.63
N ARG A 305 3.62 -17.31 -18.78
CA ARG A 305 2.47 -18.24 -18.82
C ARG A 305 2.80 -19.50 -18.04
N GLY A 306 1.90 -19.90 -17.14
CA GLY A 306 2.04 -21.10 -16.32
C GLY A 306 3.16 -21.03 -15.28
N SER A 307 3.71 -19.83 -15.00
CA SER A 307 4.58 -19.65 -13.84
C SER A 307 3.74 -19.52 -12.58
N VAL A 308 4.29 -19.97 -11.46
CA VAL A 308 3.57 -19.97 -10.18
C VAL A 308 3.22 -18.54 -9.78
N GLU A 309 4.07 -17.56 -10.08
CA GLU A 309 3.78 -16.15 -9.80
C GLU A 309 2.57 -15.62 -10.58
N TRP A 310 2.44 -16.02 -11.85
CA TRP A 310 1.30 -15.64 -12.66
C TRP A 310 0.01 -16.25 -12.12
N ASP A 311 0.02 -17.54 -11.79
CA ASP A 311 -1.15 -18.22 -11.27
C ASP A 311 -1.56 -17.66 -9.89
N THR A 312 -0.60 -17.43 -9.00
CA THR A 312 -0.84 -16.80 -7.68
C THR A 312 -1.41 -15.39 -7.83
N LEU A 313 -0.83 -14.56 -8.73
CA LEU A 313 -1.35 -13.22 -9.02
C LEU A 313 -2.80 -13.29 -9.54
N LEU A 314 -3.06 -14.17 -10.50
CA LEU A 314 -4.34 -14.28 -11.16
C LEU A 314 -5.43 -14.75 -10.21
N GLU A 315 -5.13 -15.78 -9.39
CA GLU A 315 -6.05 -16.30 -8.37
C GLU A 315 -6.43 -15.21 -7.37
N SER A 316 -5.44 -14.50 -6.83
CA SER A 316 -5.71 -13.43 -5.89
C SER A 316 -6.46 -12.25 -6.52
N LEU A 317 -6.19 -11.94 -7.80
CA LEU A 317 -6.92 -10.90 -8.52
C LEU A 317 -8.39 -11.31 -8.69
N TRP A 318 -8.66 -12.59 -8.95
CA TRP A 318 -10.01 -13.14 -9.12
C TRP A 318 -10.85 -13.12 -7.85
N GLU A 319 -10.22 -13.18 -6.67
CA GLU A 319 -10.90 -12.97 -5.38
C GLU A 319 -11.57 -11.58 -5.30
N PHE A 320 -11.07 -10.59 -6.06
CA PHE A 320 -11.66 -9.26 -6.20
C PHE A 320 -12.80 -9.21 -7.24
N ASN A 321 -13.79 -10.09 -7.11
CA ASN A 321 -14.96 -10.12 -7.99
C ASN A 321 -16.14 -9.31 -7.41
N VAL A 322 -16.60 -8.28 -8.13
CA VAL A 322 -17.78 -7.47 -7.76
C VAL A 322 -19.10 -8.02 -8.34
N LEU A 323 -19.03 -8.99 -9.25
CA LEU A 323 -20.21 -9.60 -9.87
C LEU A 323 -20.96 -10.50 -8.89
N ASN A 324 -22.20 -10.85 -9.24
CA ASN A 324 -23.08 -11.62 -8.34
C ASN A 324 -22.72 -13.10 -8.28
N GLU A 325 -22.16 -13.63 -9.36
CA GLU A 325 -21.76 -15.02 -9.48
C GLU A 325 -20.23 -15.07 -9.60
N GLU A 326 -19.62 -16.00 -8.86
CA GLU A 326 -18.20 -16.28 -8.98
C GLU A 326 -17.96 -17.05 -10.28
N THR A 327 -17.01 -16.57 -11.07
CA THR A 327 -16.55 -17.29 -12.25
C THR A 327 -15.37 -18.15 -11.85
N GLU A 328 -15.50 -19.48 -12.03
CA GLU A 328 -14.37 -20.39 -11.83
C GLU A 328 -13.22 -20.06 -12.79
N LEU A 329 -12.00 -20.11 -12.26
CA LEU A 329 -10.75 -19.89 -12.99
C LEU A 329 -10.35 -21.15 -13.76
N GLU A 330 -11.24 -21.60 -14.66
CA GLU A 330 -10.99 -22.72 -15.57
C GLU A 330 -9.79 -22.44 -16.50
N GLU A 331 -9.15 -23.49 -17.00
CA GLU A 331 -7.98 -23.40 -17.89
C GLU A 331 -8.21 -22.45 -19.07
N LYS A 332 -9.36 -22.59 -19.74
CA LYS A 332 -9.74 -21.73 -20.86
C LYS A 332 -9.82 -20.25 -20.48
N MET A 333 -10.25 -19.94 -19.27
CA MET A 333 -10.30 -18.56 -18.77
C MET A 333 -8.88 -18.02 -18.53
N ARG A 334 -8.02 -18.82 -17.89
CA ARG A 334 -6.60 -18.49 -17.67
C ARG A 334 -5.88 -18.22 -18.97
N GLU A 335 -6.06 -19.09 -19.96
CA GLU A 335 -5.46 -18.96 -21.29
C GLU A 335 -5.88 -17.66 -21.99
N VAL A 336 -7.19 -17.40 -22.06
CA VAL A 336 -7.74 -16.20 -22.72
C VAL A 336 -7.29 -14.93 -22.00
N PHE A 337 -7.30 -14.94 -20.66
CA PHE A 337 -6.90 -13.78 -19.89
C PHE A 337 -5.41 -13.48 -20.07
N TYR A 338 -4.55 -14.51 -20.04
CA TYR A 338 -3.12 -14.35 -20.33
C TYR A 338 -2.91 -13.85 -21.76
N ASP A 339 -3.63 -14.39 -22.75
CA ASP A 339 -3.46 -13.97 -24.14
C ASP A 339 -3.72 -12.47 -24.34
N GLU A 340 -4.66 -11.90 -23.61
CA GLU A 340 -5.05 -10.48 -23.73
C GLU A 340 -4.22 -9.51 -22.86
N CYS A 341 -3.38 -9.99 -21.95
CA CYS A 341 -2.50 -9.12 -21.15
C CYS A 341 -1.00 -9.43 -21.24
N GLN A 342 -0.65 -10.62 -21.74
CA GLN A 342 0.72 -11.12 -21.88
C GLN A 342 1.55 -11.02 -20.59
N GLY A 343 0.93 -11.26 -19.43
CA GLY A 343 1.61 -11.27 -18.13
C GLY A 343 1.99 -9.90 -17.57
N VAL A 344 1.66 -8.79 -18.24
CA VAL A 344 1.93 -7.44 -17.74
C VAL A 344 0.93 -7.09 -16.63
N ILE A 345 1.40 -6.94 -15.39
CA ILE A 345 0.55 -6.78 -14.20
C ILE A 345 -0.45 -5.62 -14.33
N SER A 346 0.00 -4.42 -14.75
CA SER A 346 -0.90 -3.27 -14.92
C SER A 346 -2.00 -3.52 -15.96
N ILE A 347 -1.68 -4.22 -17.05
CA ILE A 347 -2.63 -4.58 -18.10
C ILE A 347 -3.60 -5.64 -17.59
N ALA A 348 -3.12 -6.65 -16.84
CA ALA A 348 -3.96 -7.65 -16.21
C ALA A 348 -4.99 -7.01 -15.26
N VAL A 349 -4.54 -6.14 -14.34
CA VAL A 349 -5.43 -5.41 -13.43
C VAL A 349 -6.43 -4.54 -14.19
N MET A 350 -5.98 -3.83 -15.23
CA MET A 350 -6.85 -2.98 -16.05
C MET A 350 -7.87 -3.79 -16.85
N LEU A 351 -7.46 -4.91 -17.47
CA LEU A 351 -8.32 -5.81 -18.20
C LEU A 351 -9.40 -6.37 -17.28
N PHE A 352 -9.02 -6.84 -16.09
CA PHE A 352 -9.96 -7.36 -15.10
C PHE A 352 -10.99 -6.30 -14.67
N MET A 353 -10.52 -5.10 -14.34
CA MET A 353 -11.37 -3.97 -13.96
C MET A 353 -12.36 -3.61 -15.08
N CYS A 354 -11.89 -3.45 -16.31
CA CYS A 354 -12.71 -3.08 -17.46
C CYS A 354 -13.71 -4.18 -17.82
N SER A 355 -13.31 -5.46 -17.75
CA SER A 355 -14.18 -6.59 -18.05
C SER A 355 -15.32 -6.72 -17.05
N GLN A 356 -15.06 -6.51 -15.75
CA GLN A 356 -16.11 -6.46 -14.74
C GLN A 356 -17.05 -5.26 -14.94
N SER A 357 -16.51 -4.09 -15.28
CA SER A 357 -17.31 -2.89 -15.60
C SER A 357 -18.25 -3.14 -16.80
N ARG A 358 -17.73 -3.73 -17.88
CA ARG A 358 -18.52 -4.11 -19.06
C ARG A 358 -19.59 -5.14 -18.72
N ALA A 359 -19.26 -6.15 -17.91
CA ALA A 359 -20.24 -7.13 -17.44
C ALA A 359 -21.38 -6.47 -16.66
N LEU A 360 -21.07 -5.52 -15.77
CA LEU A 360 -22.08 -4.76 -15.00
C LEU A 360 -22.98 -3.91 -15.91
N LEU A 361 -22.42 -3.24 -16.91
CA LEU A 361 -23.17 -2.42 -17.88
C LEU A 361 -24.12 -3.27 -18.73
N ASN A 362 -23.68 -4.47 -19.12
CA ASN A 362 -24.47 -5.42 -19.89
C ASN A 362 -25.39 -6.29 -19.02
N HIS A 363 -25.53 -5.99 -17.72
CA HIS A 363 -26.33 -6.73 -16.76
C HIS A 363 -25.99 -8.23 -16.65
N MET A 364 -24.72 -8.57 -16.94
CA MET A 364 -24.20 -9.92 -16.84
C MET A 364 -23.88 -10.25 -15.37
N LYS A 365 -24.20 -11.47 -14.95
CA LYS A 365 -23.98 -11.92 -13.57
C LYS A 365 -22.60 -12.50 -13.31
N LYS A 366 -21.90 -12.92 -14.37
CA LYS A 366 -20.59 -13.59 -14.32
C LYS A 366 -19.68 -13.10 -15.44
N LEU A 367 -18.38 -13.21 -15.22
CA LEU A 367 -17.37 -12.94 -16.23
C LEU A 367 -17.28 -14.14 -17.20
N THR A 368 -17.08 -13.88 -18.49
CA THR A 368 -16.91 -14.93 -19.50
C THR A 368 -15.72 -14.62 -20.40
N PRO A 369 -15.09 -15.64 -21.04
CA PRO A 369 -14.01 -15.41 -21.99
C PRO A 369 -14.38 -14.47 -23.14
N ALA A 370 -15.65 -14.47 -23.56
CA ALA A 370 -16.14 -13.57 -24.61
C ALA A 370 -16.08 -12.10 -24.18
N ILE A 371 -16.50 -11.80 -22.95
CA ILE A 371 -16.44 -10.43 -22.39
C ILE A 371 -15.00 -9.95 -22.30
N ILE A 372 -14.06 -10.81 -21.89
CA ILE A 372 -12.63 -10.45 -21.79
C ILE A 372 -12.08 -10.07 -23.16
N LYS A 373 -12.30 -10.92 -24.17
CA LYS A 373 -11.87 -10.62 -25.55
C LYS A 373 -12.51 -9.33 -26.09
N GLU A 374 -13.80 -9.15 -25.84
CA GLU A 374 -14.52 -7.95 -26.24
C GLU A 374 -13.97 -6.69 -25.54
N THR A 375 -13.65 -6.78 -24.26
CA THR A 375 -13.02 -5.71 -23.46
C THR A 375 -11.64 -5.38 -24.01
N ALA A 376 -10.83 -6.40 -24.31
CA ALA A 376 -9.49 -6.22 -24.84
C ALA A 376 -9.52 -5.44 -26.17
N VAL A 377 -10.46 -5.75 -27.06
CA VAL A 377 -10.63 -5.08 -28.35
C VAL A 377 -11.20 -3.67 -28.19
N ASN A 378 -12.17 -3.48 -27.29
CA ASN A 378 -12.94 -2.23 -27.24
C ASN A 378 -12.40 -1.20 -26.25
N ASP A 379 -11.94 -1.65 -25.08
CA ASP A 379 -11.56 -0.79 -23.96
C ASP A 379 -10.03 -0.65 -23.83
N LEU A 380 -9.26 -1.63 -24.30
CA LEU A 380 -7.79 -1.64 -24.26
C LEU A 380 -7.13 -1.28 -25.61
N LYS A 381 -7.84 -0.55 -26.49
CA LYS A 381 -7.39 -0.20 -27.86
C LYS A 381 -5.98 0.38 -27.94
N PHE A 382 -5.61 1.22 -26.96
CA PHE A 382 -4.30 1.89 -26.95
C PHE A 382 -3.14 0.95 -26.60
N THR A 383 -3.38 -0.13 -25.86
CA THR A 383 -2.36 -1.10 -25.46
C THR A 383 -2.28 -2.31 -26.41
N GLN A 384 -3.30 -2.52 -27.24
CA GLN A 384 -3.38 -3.64 -28.20
C GLN A 384 -2.14 -3.81 -29.10
N PRO A 385 -1.53 -2.75 -29.68
CA PRO A 385 -0.32 -2.90 -30.49
C PRO A 385 0.86 -3.49 -29.71
N MET A 386 1.00 -3.09 -28.43
CA MET A 386 2.06 -3.56 -27.54
C MET A 386 1.82 -5.02 -27.13
N ILE A 387 0.58 -5.36 -26.75
CA ILE A 387 0.18 -6.72 -26.39
C ILE A 387 0.37 -7.67 -27.59
N THR A 388 0.00 -7.22 -28.79
CA THR A 388 0.21 -7.99 -30.03
C THR A 388 1.68 -8.21 -30.33
N ALA A 389 2.54 -7.21 -30.05
CA ALA A 389 3.98 -7.36 -30.19
C ALA A 389 4.54 -8.40 -29.21
N LEU A 390 4.15 -8.34 -27.92
CA LEU A 390 4.53 -9.34 -26.91
C LEU A 390 4.06 -10.75 -27.29
N ARG A 391 2.79 -10.89 -27.68
CA ARG A 391 2.18 -12.17 -28.10
C ARG A 391 2.91 -12.79 -29.30
N SER A 392 3.44 -11.96 -30.19
CA SER A 392 4.18 -12.45 -31.35
C SER A 392 5.55 -13.03 -31.02
N GLY A 393 6.08 -12.77 -29.81
CA GLY A 393 7.43 -13.16 -29.40
C GLY A 393 8.55 -12.59 -30.27
N ASN A 394 8.24 -11.67 -31.20
CA ASN A 394 9.20 -11.20 -32.19
C ASN A 394 10.01 -10.02 -31.60
N PRO A 395 11.33 -10.18 -31.39
CA PRO A 395 12.15 -9.15 -30.76
C PRO A 395 12.13 -7.81 -31.51
N LEU A 396 12.01 -7.82 -32.84
CA LEU A 396 11.96 -6.60 -33.66
C LEU A 396 10.64 -5.85 -33.51
N LYS A 397 9.53 -6.56 -33.28
CA LYS A 397 8.22 -5.92 -33.02
C LYS A 397 8.18 -5.36 -31.60
N ILE A 398 8.73 -6.11 -30.63
CA ILE A 398 8.83 -5.69 -29.23
C ILE A 398 9.75 -4.46 -29.11
N ALA A 399 10.86 -4.43 -29.85
CA ALA A 399 11.81 -3.32 -29.86
C ALA A 399 11.23 -1.98 -30.36
N LYS A 400 10.08 -1.98 -31.05
CA LYS A 400 9.38 -0.74 -31.44
C LYS A 400 8.71 -0.04 -30.26
N PHE A 401 8.50 -0.77 -29.17
CA PHE A 401 7.83 -0.29 -27.97
C PHE A 401 8.80 -0.33 -26.81
N ASP A 402 9.36 0.83 -26.53
CA ASP A 402 10.43 1.00 -25.57
C ASP A 402 10.07 0.57 -24.14
N ASP A 403 8.79 0.64 -23.79
CA ASP A 403 8.27 0.37 -22.45
C ASP A 403 8.02 -1.12 -22.15
N ILE A 404 8.10 -2.01 -23.16
CA ILE A 404 7.82 -3.45 -23.02
C ILE A 404 9.00 -4.35 -23.42
N ARG A 405 10.16 -3.77 -23.69
CA ARG A 405 11.36 -4.53 -24.06
C ARG A 405 11.92 -5.27 -22.84
N ILE A 406 12.21 -6.56 -23.01
CA ILE A 406 12.89 -7.43 -22.04
C ILE A 406 14.03 -8.09 -22.79
N ASP A 407 15.20 -8.23 -22.15
CA ASP A 407 16.33 -8.94 -22.74
C ASP A 407 16.35 -10.40 -22.22
N GLU A 408 16.51 -11.37 -23.12
CA GLU A 408 16.33 -12.80 -22.82
C GLU A 408 17.48 -13.39 -21.98
N GLU A 409 18.69 -12.82 -22.07
CA GLU A 409 19.89 -13.38 -21.43
C GLU A 409 19.93 -13.19 -19.89
N ASP A 410 19.25 -12.19 -19.32
CA ASP A 410 19.29 -11.91 -17.87
C ASP A 410 18.14 -12.55 -17.08
N VAL A 411 17.04 -12.87 -17.76
CA VAL A 411 15.97 -13.72 -17.22
C VAL A 411 16.56 -15.07 -16.77
N TRP A 412 17.55 -15.57 -17.51
CA TRP A 412 18.18 -16.86 -17.23
C TRP A 412 19.10 -16.87 -16.01
N LYS A 413 19.73 -15.74 -15.66
CA LYS A 413 20.62 -15.64 -14.48
C LYS A 413 19.86 -15.52 -13.17
N ASN A 414 18.69 -14.87 -13.17
CA ASN A 414 17.84 -14.76 -11.97
C ASN A 414 17.09 -16.08 -11.68
N LEU A 415 16.76 -16.87 -12.71
CA LEU A 415 16.07 -18.15 -12.57
C LEU A 415 16.82 -19.19 -11.72
N GLN A 416 18.16 -19.15 -11.66
CA GLN A 416 18.94 -20.15 -10.90
C GLN A 416 18.92 -19.92 -9.38
N HIS A 417 18.49 -18.76 -8.89
CA HIS A 417 18.32 -18.49 -7.45
C HIS A 417 16.84 -18.46 -7.01
N ASP A 418 15.90 -18.32 -7.96
CA ASP A 418 14.48 -18.06 -7.67
C ASP A 418 13.65 -19.34 -7.49
N ILE A 419 14.06 -20.51 -8.00
CA ILE A 419 13.23 -21.74 -7.95
C ILE A 419 12.92 -22.21 -6.52
N ASP A 420 13.88 -22.15 -5.59
CA ASP A 420 13.68 -22.54 -4.18
C ASP A 420 12.91 -21.47 -3.37
N MET A 421 13.14 -20.19 -3.70
CA MET A 421 12.42 -19.07 -3.09
C MET A 421 10.96 -19.02 -3.55
N GLU A 422 10.68 -19.29 -4.82
CA GLU A 422 9.33 -19.32 -5.37
C GLU A 422 8.45 -20.31 -4.59
N GLU A 423 8.90 -21.55 -4.37
CA GLU A 423 8.11 -22.54 -3.65
C GLU A 423 7.81 -22.09 -2.21
N ARG A 424 8.82 -21.64 -1.48
CA ARG A 424 8.70 -21.16 -0.08
C ARG A 424 7.78 -19.94 0.06
N VAL A 425 7.93 -18.97 -0.85
CA VAL A 425 7.11 -17.75 -0.88
C VAL A 425 5.66 -18.07 -1.22
N ASN A 426 5.43 -19.00 -2.15
CA ASN A 426 4.08 -19.43 -2.48
C ASN A 426 3.41 -20.21 -1.34
N ASP A 427 4.14 -21.08 -0.65
CA ASP A 427 3.66 -21.78 0.54
C ASP A 427 3.30 -20.79 1.66
N ALA A 428 4.16 -19.80 1.90
CA ALA A 428 3.91 -18.71 2.84
C ALA A 428 2.66 -17.89 2.47
N ILE A 429 2.51 -17.51 1.20
CA ILE A 429 1.32 -16.80 0.69
C ILE A 429 0.06 -17.67 0.89
N ALA A 430 0.13 -18.96 0.58
CA ALA A 430 -1.00 -19.88 0.72
C ALA A 430 -1.38 -20.09 2.19
N ALA A 431 -0.40 -20.25 3.08
CA ALA A 431 -0.58 -20.34 4.53
C ALA A 431 -1.23 -19.05 5.06
N LYS A 432 -0.73 -17.89 4.64
CA LYS A 432 -1.30 -16.60 5.00
C LYS A 432 -2.74 -16.44 4.52
N LYS A 433 -3.06 -16.82 3.28
CA LYS A 433 -4.45 -16.79 2.77
C LYS A 433 -5.38 -17.63 3.66
N ARG A 434 -4.93 -18.80 4.12
CA ARG A 434 -5.69 -19.67 5.04
C ARG A 434 -5.84 -19.05 6.43
N ASP A 435 -4.76 -18.52 7.01
CA ASP A 435 -4.79 -17.85 8.32
C ASP A 435 -5.70 -16.62 8.31
N MET A 436 -5.64 -15.80 7.25
CA MET A 436 -6.50 -14.63 7.08
C MET A 436 -7.99 -14.98 7.01
N LYS A 437 -8.32 -16.08 6.32
CA LYS A 437 -9.68 -16.63 6.29
C LYS A 437 -10.11 -17.13 7.68
N SER A 438 -9.21 -17.77 8.42
CA SER A 438 -9.47 -18.28 9.77
C SER A 438 -9.58 -17.17 10.82
N ARG A 439 -8.71 -16.16 10.82
CA ARG A 439 -8.77 -14.99 11.71
C ARG A 439 -10.08 -14.23 11.57
N ARG A 440 -10.59 -14.05 10.34
CA ARG A 440 -11.92 -13.46 10.13
C ARG A 440 -13.04 -14.26 10.79
N GLN A 441 -12.96 -15.58 10.75
CA GLN A 441 -13.93 -16.48 11.36
C GLN A 441 -13.82 -16.47 12.90
N ASN A 442 -12.60 -16.44 13.44
CA ASN A 442 -12.34 -16.38 14.88
C ASN A 442 -12.69 -15.01 15.51
N SER A 443 -12.48 -13.89 14.80
CA SER A 443 -12.90 -12.56 15.25
C SER A 443 -14.43 -12.46 15.32
N HIS A 444 -15.14 -13.16 14.41
CA HIS A 444 -16.60 -13.28 14.45
C HIS A 444 -17.07 -13.99 15.72
N ASP A 445 -16.45 -15.11 16.05
CA ASP A 445 -16.79 -15.90 17.24
C ASP A 445 -16.42 -15.20 18.55
N THR A 446 -15.24 -14.59 18.63
CA THR A 446 -14.74 -13.94 19.88
C THR A 446 -15.58 -12.72 20.26
N LEU A 447 -15.92 -11.85 19.30
CA LEU A 447 -16.83 -10.74 19.56
C LEU A 447 -18.25 -11.23 19.86
N TYR A 448 -18.72 -12.28 19.18
CA TYR A 448 -20.02 -12.89 19.47
C TYR A 448 -20.12 -13.33 20.93
N PHE A 449 -19.14 -14.07 21.43
CA PHE A 449 -19.12 -14.51 22.82
C PHE A 449 -19.02 -13.36 23.81
N SER A 450 -18.20 -12.33 23.53
CA SER A 450 -18.08 -11.12 24.36
C SER A 450 -19.42 -10.37 24.50
N ILE A 451 -20.13 -10.18 23.39
CA ILE A 451 -21.41 -9.46 23.36
C ILE A 451 -22.50 -10.28 24.06
N CYS A 452 -22.57 -11.59 23.83
CA CYS A 452 -23.51 -12.46 24.51
C CYS A 452 -23.24 -12.54 26.03
N ALA A 453 -21.98 -12.54 26.46
CA ALA A 453 -21.60 -12.55 27.88
C ALA A 453 -21.93 -11.23 28.60
N SER A 454 -21.96 -10.11 27.87
CA SER A 454 -22.27 -8.78 28.45
C SER A 454 -23.71 -8.63 28.97
N ASN A 455 -24.66 -9.44 28.48
CA ASN A 455 -26.09 -9.40 28.83
C ASN A 455 -26.76 -8.01 28.67
N LEU A 456 -26.15 -7.07 27.94
CA LEU A 456 -26.60 -5.68 27.80
C LEU A 456 -27.80 -5.51 26.84
N PHE A 457 -28.13 -6.53 26.03
CA PHE A 457 -29.08 -6.42 24.91
C PHE A 457 -30.18 -7.51 24.93
N PRO A 458 -31.04 -7.54 25.95
CA PRO A 458 -32.01 -8.63 26.16
C PRO A 458 -33.13 -8.72 25.10
N ASN A 459 -33.28 -7.72 24.23
CA ASN A 459 -34.34 -7.72 23.19
C ASN A 459 -33.85 -8.19 21.81
N LEU A 460 -32.57 -8.55 21.67
CA LEU A 460 -32.01 -9.11 20.45
C LEU A 460 -31.77 -10.61 20.62
N GLY A 461 -32.21 -11.39 19.64
CA GLY A 461 -31.96 -12.84 19.62
C GLY A 461 -30.51 -13.15 19.26
N GLN A 462 -30.02 -14.34 19.64
CA GLN A 462 -28.67 -14.80 19.32
C GLN A 462 -28.36 -14.77 17.81
N ASP A 463 -29.33 -15.14 16.97
CA ASP A 463 -29.20 -15.10 15.50
C ASP A 463 -29.14 -13.67 14.94
N GLU A 464 -29.76 -12.70 15.61
CA GLU A 464 -29.73 -11.30 15.19
C GLU A 464 -28.41 -10.65 15.53
N ILE A 465 -27.85 -10.96 16.70
CA ILE A 465 -26.51 -10.54 17.10
C ILE A 465 -25.47 -11.08 16.12
N ARG A 466 -25.56 -12.37 15.72
CA ARG A 466 -24.68 -12.96 14.68
C ARG A 466 -24.80 -12.25 13.34
N LYS A 467 -26.02 -11.90 12.92
CA LYS A 467 -26.23 -11.16 11.67
C LYS A 467 -25.63 -9.76 11.71
N ILE A 468 -25.78 -9.03 12.82
CA ILE A 468 -25.21 -7.70 12.98
C ILE A 468 -23.68 -7.77 13.01
N LEU A 469 -23.12 -8.73 13.74
CA LEU A 469 -21.67 -9.00 13.77
C LEU A 469 -21.12 -9.33 12.38
N ALA A 470 -21.76 -10.24 11.64
CA ALA A 470 -21.36 -10.58 10.28
C ALA A 470 -21.36 -9.32 9.40
N THR A 471 -22.43 -8.52 9.48
CA THR A 471 -22.57 -7.31 8.67
C THR A 471 -21.47 -6.26 8.96
N VAL A 472 -21.14 -6.05 10.23
CA VAL A 472 -20.14 -5.03 10.62
C VAL A 472 -18.73 -5.51 10.32
N ILE A 473 -18.40 -6.77 10.65
CA ILE A 473 -17.08 -7.36 10.39
C ILE A 473 -16.81 -7.48 8.89
N GLU A 474 -17.82 -7.79 8.08
CA GLU A 474 -17.71 -7.81 6.61
C GLU A 474 -17.46 -6.41 6.03
N SER A 475 -17.86 -5.33 6.72
CA SER A 475 -17.76 -3.96 6.22
C SER A 475 -16.45 -3.24 6.54
N CYS A 476 -15.57 -3.83 7.37
CA CYS A 476 -14.33 -3.22 7.82
C CYS A 476 -13.10 -3.73 7.03
N GLU A 477 -12.05 -2.90 6.98
CA GLU A 477 -10.76 -3.29 6.40
C GLU A 477 -10.03 -4.26 7.34
N ILE A 478 -9.17 -5.11 6.78
CA ILE A 478 -8.48 -6.16 7.53
C ILE A 478 -7.48 -5.56 8.54
N THR A 479 -6.96 -4.37 8.26
CA THR A 479 -6.05 -3.62 9.14
C THR A 479 -6.76 -2.84 10.24
N THR A 480 -8.10 -2.88 10.32
CA THR A 480 -8.85 -2.15 11.33
C THR A 480 -8.54 -2.72 12.73
N PRO A 481 -8.04 -1.92 13.68
CA PRO A 481 -7.74 -2.36 15.04
C PRO A 481 -8.95 -3.00 15.74
N GLU A 482 -8.70 -4.01 16.57
CA GLU A 482 -9.75 -4.80 17.23
C GLU A 482 -10.68 -3.94 18.13
N ASP A 483 -10.14 -2.89 18.73
CA ASP A 483 -10.89 -1.95 19.57
C ASP A 483 -11.87 -1.08 18.77
N GLU A 484 -11.48 -0.70 17.55
CA GLU A 484 -12.33 0.07 16.63
C GLU A 484 -13.47 -0.80 16.10
N LEU A 485 -13.18 -2.07 15.80
CA LEU A 485 -14.17 -3.08 15.41
C LEU A 485 -15.22 -3.30 16.52
N LYS A 486 -14.79 -3.44 17.77
CA LYS A 486 -15.67 -3.59 18.95
C LYS A 486 -16.61 -2.40 19.11
N MET A 487 -16.09 -1.19 18.94
CA MET A 487 -16.87 0.04 19.03
C MET A 487 -17.96 0.12 17.96
N LEU A 488 -17.61 -0.14 16.70
CA LEU A 488 -18.55 -0.13 15.56
C LEU A 488 -19.66 -1.18 15.72
N VAL A 489 -19.31 -2.38 16.17
CA VAL A 489 -20.28 -3.45 16.43
C VAL A 489 -21.24 -3.05 17.56
N MET A 490 -20.72 -2.52 18.66
CA MET A 490 -21.53 -2.10 19.81
C MET A 490 -22.50 -0.98 19.44
N GLU A 491 -22.07 0.01 18.66
CA GLU A 491 -22.93 1.09 18.18
C GLU A 491 -24.10 0.56 17.34
N ARG A 492 -23.81 -0.40 16.43
CA ARG A 492 -24.82 -1.00 15.55
C ARG A 492 -25.83 -1.84 16.32
N ILE A 493 -25.36 -2.64 17.27
CA ILE A 493 -26.21 -3.48 18.12
C ILE A 493 -27.10 -2.61 19.02
N PHE A 494 -26.54 -1.54 19.59
CA PHE A 494 -27.27 -0.60 20.42
C PHE A 494 -28.40 0.08 19.65
N ALA A 495 -28.14 0.56 18.43
CA ALA A 495 -29.13 1.20 17.58
C ALA A 495 -30.31 0.25 17.25
N GLU A 496 -30.02 -1.02 16.95
CA GLU A 496 -31.06 -1.99 16.57
C GLU A 496 -31.87 -2.46 17.79
N ASN A 497 -31.24 -2.60 18.96
CA ASN A 497 -31.95 -2.83 20.23
C ASN A 497 -32.90 -1.67 20.58
N GLN A 498 -32.48 -0.42 20.37
CA GLN A 498 -33.33 0.76 20.59
C GLN A 498 -34.53 0.82 19.63
N LYS A 499 -34.35 0.50 18.34
CA LYS A 499 -35.47 0.44 17.39
C LYS A 499 -36.52 -0.59 17.81
N LYS A 500 -36.11 -1.75 18.32
CA LYS A 500 -37.05 -2.77 18.83
C LYS A 500 -37.77 -2.32 20.10
N LEU A 501 -37.07 -1.63 21.01
CA LEU A 501 -37.70 -1.02 22.19
C LEU A 501 -38.78 0.00 21.80
N GLN A 502 -38.55 0.78 20.75
CA GLN A 502 -39.54 1.73 20.23
C GLN A 502 -40.71 1.01 19.53
N LYS A 503 -40.46 -0.04 18.74
CA LYS A 503 -41.53 -0.87 18.12
C LYS A 503 -42.41 -1.59 19.15
N LYS A 504 -41.84 -2.14 20.22
CA LYS A 504 -42.61 -2.73 21.33
C LYS A 504 -43.49 -1.70 22.06
N LYS A 505 -43.11 -0.42 22.06
CA LYS A 505 -43.94 0.67 22.62
C LYS A 505 -45.08 1.07 21.67
N THR A 506 -44.89 1.03 20.35
CA THR A 506 -45.95 1.34 19.36
C THR A 506 -46.93 0.20 19.12
N GLU A 507 -46.52 -1.07 19.25
CA GLU A 507 -47.44 -2.23 19.16
C GLU A 507 -48.40 -2.35 20.36
N ARG A 508 -48.17 -1.61 21.46
CA ARG A 508 -49.07 -1.54 22.61
C ARG A 508 -50.26 -0.57 22.46
N VAL A 509 -50.50 -0.02 21.27
CA VAL A 509 -51.75 0.69 20.96
C VAL A 509 -52.69 -0.28 20.24
N VAL A 510 -53.48 -1.01 21.01
CA VAL A 510 -54.52 -1.91 20.47
C VAL A 510 -55.60 -1.06 19.79
N PRO A 511 -55.96 -1.31 18.52
CA PRO A 511 -57.12 -0.68 17.92
C PRO A 511 -58.39 -1.25 18.54
N ILE A 512 -59.24 -0.40 19.13
CA ILE A 512 -60.55 -0.78 19.63
C ILE A 512 -61.39 -1.23 18.42
N LYS A 513 -61.61 -2.54 18.31
CA LYS A 513 -62.61 -3.13 17.40
C LYS A 513 -63.98 -2.56 17.80
N ASN A 514 -64.62 -1.81 16.91
CA ASN A 514 -66.01 -1.37 17.06
C ASN A 514 -66.94 -2.60 17.13
N SER A 515 -67.19 -3.11 18.33
CA SER A 515 -68.33 -3.98 18.61
C SER A 515 -69.55 -3.10 18.85
N ASN A 516 -70.57 -3.21 17.99
CA ASN A 516 -71.85 -2.49 18.12
C ASN A 516 -72.44 -2.69 19.53
N LEU A 517 -73.01 -1.64 20.13
CA LEU A 517 -73.64 -1.70 21.48
C LEU A 517 -74.71 -2.80 21.60
N LEU A 518 -75.40 -3.11 20.50
CA LEU A 518 -76.38 -4.21 20.42
C LEU A 518 -75.76 -5.59 20.71
N THR A 519 -74.54 -5.88 20.24
CA THR A 519 -73.92 -7.17 20.52
C THR A 519 -73.49 -7.30 21.97
N ILE A 520 -73.16 -6.19 22.64
CA ILE A 520 -72.85 -6.17 24.07
C ILE A 520 -74.13 -6.38 24.90
N TYR A 521 -75.26 -5.85 24.45
CA TYR A 521 -76.56 -6.06 25.08
C TYR A 521 -77.01 -7.52 25.01
N ASP A 522 -76.94 -8.15 23.83
CA ASP A 522 -77.30 -9.56 23.65
C ASP A 522 -76.38 -10.48 24.47
N GLU A 523 -75.09 -10.14 24.56
CA GLU A 523 -74.13 -10.87 25.38
C GLU A 523 -74.41 -10.74 26.89
N ALA A 524 -74.91 -9.58 27.34
CA ALA A 524 -75.29 -9.37 28.74
C ALA A 524 -76.55 -10.16 29.11
N ILE A 525 -77.58 -10.16 28.23
CA ILE A 525 -78.81 -10.93 28.44
C ILE A 525 -78.53 -12.43 28.46
N SER A 526 -77.72 -12.94 27.52
CA SER A 526 -77.38 -14.38 27.48
C SER A 526 -76.63 -14.85 28.73
N LYS A 527 -75.86 -13.96 29.38
CA LYS A 527 -75.14 -14.23 30.63
C LYS A 527 -75.93 -13.88 31.90
N LYS A 528 -77.18 -13.41 31.77
CA LYS A 528 -78.02 -12.90 32.89
C LYS A 528 -77.34 -11.83 33.76
N GLU A 529 -76.43 -11.05 33.18
CA GLU A 529 -75.83 -9.88 33.83
C GLU A 529 -76.54 -8.60 33.37
N HIS A 530 -76.62 -7.58 34.22
CA HIS A 530 -77.23 -6.31 33.83
C HIS A 530 -76.34 -5.62 32.76
N PRO A 531 -76.89 -5.13 31.63
CA PRO A 531 -76.12 -4.58 30.52
C PRO A 531 -75.15 -3.46 30.93
N TYR A 532 -75.51 -2.67 31.95
CA TYR A 532 -74.67 -1.63 32.53
C TYR A 532 -73.30 -2.15 33.02
N GLU A 533 -73.26 -3.29 33.71
CA GLU A 533 -72.03 -3.87 34.25
C GLU A 533 -71.10 -4.36 33.13
N MET A 534 -71.70 -4.92 32.06
CA MET A 534 -70.95 -5.36 30.89
C MET A 534 -70.36 -4.18 30.10
N LEU A 535 -71.12 -3.08 29.95
CA LEU A 535 -70.64 -1.86 29.30
C LEU A 535 -69.53 -1.18 30.10
N LYS A 536 -69.61 -1.21 31.44
CA LYS A 536 -68.56 -0.73 32.34
C LYS A 536 -67.29 -1.60 32.23
N LYS A 537 -67.41 -2.94 32.28
CA LYS A 537 -66.28 -3.87 32.07
C LYS A 537 -65.58 -3.67 30.73
N LYS A 538 -66.34 -3.43 29.65
CA LYS A 538 -65.79 -3.18 28.30
C LYS A 538 -65.32 -1.74 28.09
N GLY A 539 -65.38 -0.87 29.09
CA GLY A 539 -64.82 0.49 29.05
C GLY A 539 -65.67 1.53 28.33
N TYR A 540 -66.93 1.23 27.99
CA TYR A 540 -67.87 2.18 27.39
C TYR A 540 -68.45 3.15 28.42
N ILE A 541 -68.48 2.76 29.70
CA ILE A 541 -68.92 3.61 30.81
C ILE A 541 -67.72 3.78 31.76
N LYS A 542 -67.21 5.01 31.84
CA LYS A 542 -66.11 5.35 32.76
C LYS A 542 -66.64 5.55 34.19
N ASN A 543 -65.76 5.34 35.17
CA ASN A 543 -66.07 5.59 36.58
C ASN A 543 -66.05 7.12 36.84
N PRO A 544 -67.16 7.72 37.30
CA PRO A 544 -67.22 9.16 37.54
C PRO A 544 -66.11 9.66 38.49
N PHE A 545 -65.73 8.86 39.48
CA PHE A 545 -64.71 9.25 40.47
C PHE A 545 -63.27 9.23 39.92
N GLU A 546 -63.01 8.49 38.84
CA GLU A 546 -61.68 8.47 38.20
C GLU A 546 -61.50 9.61 37.18
N GLU A 547 -62.61 10.12 36.63
CA GLU A 547 -62.60 11.19 35.63
C GLU A 547 -62.35 12.57 36.27
N PHE A 548 -62.84 12.80 37.49
CA PHE A 548 -62.65 14.06 38.22
C PHE A 548 -61.34 14.16 39.01
N ARG A 549 -60.51 13.11 39.09
CA ARG A 549 -59.27 13.09 39.90
C ARG A 549 -58.00 13.49 39.13
N LYS A 550 -58.12 13.90 37.86
CA LYS A 550 -57.01 14.35 37.00
C LYS A 550 -57.14 15.83 36.59
N ALA A 551 -57.52 16.68 37.53
CA ALA A 551 -57.42 18.12 37.38
C ALA A 551 -56.59 18.68 38.55
N GLU A 552 -55.26 18.49 38.46
CA GLU A 552 -54.23 19.26 39.16
C GLU A 552 -52.89 19.13 38.42
#